data_AF-A0A4P5X9E7-F1
#
_entry.id   AF-A0A4P5X9E7-F1
#
_cell.length_a   1.000
_cell.length_b   1.000
_cell.length_c   1.000
_cell.angle_alpha   90.00
_cell.angle_beta   90.00
_cell.angle_gamma   90.00
#
_symmetry.space_group_name_H-M   'P 1'
#
loop_
_entity.id
_entity.type
_entity.pdbx_description
1 polymer ?
#
loop_
_entity_poly.entity_id
_entity_poly.type
_entity_poly.pdbx_seq_one_letter_code
_entity_poly.pdbx_strand_id
1 'polypeptide(L)'
;MKPGAGGRFPRSVAIGFDGGSVLFDADRLGVAAVWTGGFVTSRRQDSMGLWWDQADTSVETFAPAPHPMAFRLDGKSDWQDFEPPTTSDPNTGTRFDGYQVGTAAVRLRYRVLVGGRRIGVSEDVRVERRHDWLGCARDFRFTGLPAEARVAVALPPAAVPHLDDTGTPRATPNPAAAFLRLTSGTTTGPPDRRQDRLQQ
;
A
#
# COMPACT_ATOMS: atom_id res chain seq x y z
N MET A 1 -30.07 15.84 17.59
CA MET A 1 -28.83 16.13 16.86
C MET A 1 -28.94 15.45 15.51
N LYS A 2 -29.05 16.21 14.40
CA LYS A 2 -29.10 15.60 13.05
C LYS A 2 -27.69 15.05 12.75
N PRO A 3 -27.54 13.80 12.29
CA PRO A 3 -26.26 13.38 11.74
C PRO A 3 -25.95 14.31 10.56
N GLY A 4 -24.82 15.02 10.62
CA GLY A 4 -24.35 15.85 9.53
C GLY A 4 -24.26 15.00 8.26
N ALA A 5 -24.55 15.62 7.11
CA ALA A 5 -24.39 15.00 5.80
C ALA A 5 -22.92 14.60 5.61
N GLY A 6 -22.56 13.40 6.04
CA GLY A 6 -21.23 12.84 5.90
C GLY A 6 -20.93 12.71 4.42
N GLY A 7 -19.85 13.34 3.96
CA GLY A 7 -19.37 13.19 2.60
C GLY A 7 -19.22 11.70 2.29
N ARG A 8 -19.84 11.24 1.20
CA ARG A 8 -19.61 9.89 0.69
C ARG A 8 -18.21 9.86 0.09
N PHE A 9 -17.27 9.25 0.80
CA PHE A 9 -15.95 8.95 0.24
C PHE A 9 -16.05 7.75 -0.71
N PRO A 10 -15.24 7.69 -1.78
CA PRO A 10 -15.16 6.51 -2.62
C PRO A 10 -14.67 5.34 -1.77
N ARG A 11 -15.41 4.22 -1.80
CA ARG A 11 -15.10 2.99 -1.06
C ARG A 11 -14.03 2.14 -1.76
N SER A 12 -13.85 2.37 -3.05
CA SER A 12 -12.80 1.76 -3.86
C SER A 12 -12.41 2.68 -5.01
N VAL A 13 -11.20 2.47 -5.54
CA VAL A 13 -10.68 3.21 -6.70
C VAL A 13 -10.02 2.23 -7.65
N ALA A 14 -10.41 2.27 -8.93
CA ALA A 14 -9.72 1.58 -10.01
C ALA A 14 -8.76 2.55 -10.70
N ILE A 15 -7.51 2.15 -10.90
CA ILE A 15 -6.44 3.02 -11.40
C ILE A 15 -5.67 2.26 -12.48
N GLY A 16 -5.68 2.79 -13.71
CA GLY A 16 -4.87 2.29 -14.82
C GLY A 16 -3.52 3.01 -14.94
N PHE A 17 -2.52 2.28 -15.43
CA PHE A 17 -1.18 2.77 -15.80
C PHE A 17 -0.65 1.95 -16.98
N ASP A 18 0.42 2.39 -17.65
CA ASP A 18 0.82 1.78 -18.94
C ASP A 18 1.17 0.29 -18.82
N GLY A 19 1.62 -0.16 -17.64
CA GLY A 19 1.94 -1.56 -17.36
C GLY A 19 0.78 -2.43 -16.86
N GLY A 20 -0.33 -1.84 -16.42
CA GLY A 20 -1.28 -2.56 -15.59
C GLY A 20 -2.39 -1.72 -15.01
N SER A 21 -3.19 -2.36 -14.18
CA SER A 21 -4.22 -1.68 -13.43
C SER A 21 -4.41 -2.26 -12.05
N VAL A 22 -4.83 -1.42 -11.11
CA VAL A 22 -5.04 -1.77 -9.70
C VAL A 22 -6.46 -1.38 -9.29
N LEU A 23 -7.13 -2.30 -8.58
CA LEU A 23 -8.31 -2.00 -7.78
C LEU A 23 -7.87 -1.89 -6.32
N PHE A 24 -8.07 -0.71 -5.73
CA PHE A 24 -7.78 -0.44 -4.33
C PHE A 24 -9.08 -0.34 -3.54
N ASP A 25 -9.19 -1.09 -2.45
CA ASP A 25 -10.28 -1.01 -1.48
C ASP A 25 -9.90 0.02 -0.40
N ALA A 26 -10.57 1.18 -0.42
CA ALA A 26 -10.30 2.28 0.50
C ALA A 26 -10.89 2.05 1.90
N ASP A 27 -11.89 1.17 2.03
CA ASP A 27 -12.44 0.77 3.34
C ASP A 27 -11.48 -0.17 4.08
N ARG A 28 -10.60 -0.85 3.35
CA ARG A 28 -9.58 -1.77 3.91
C ARG A 28 -8.15 -1.26 3.79
N LEU A 29 -7.95 -0.19 3.03
CA LEU A 29 -6.65 0.35 2.59
C LEU A 29 -5.76 -0.68 1.88
N GLY A 30 -6.35 -1.61 1.15
CA GLY A 30 -5.61 -2.71 0.51
C GLY A 30 -5.82 -2.77 -1.00
N VAL A 31 -4.81 -3.25 -1.72
CA VAL A 31 -4.98 -3.70 -3.10
C VAL A 31 -5.90 -4.94 -3.11
N ALA A 32 -7.03 -4.83 -3.80
CA ALA A 32 -8.01 -5.90 -3.94
C ALA A 32 -7.77 -6.74 -5.20
N ALA A 33 -7.26 -6.14 -6.27
CA ALA A 33 -6.90 -6.88 -7.48
C ALA A 33 -5.92 -6.09 -8.37
N VAL A 34 -5.17 -6.83 -9.18
CA VAL A 34 -4.22 -6.32 -10.19
C VAL A 34 -4.43 -7.04 -11.52
N TRP A 35 -4.34 -6.31 -12.61
CA TRP A 35 -4.44 -6.83 -13.97
C TRP A 35 -3.27 -6.32 -14.81
N THR A 36 -2.90 -7.10 -15.84
CA THR A 36 -1.98 -6.61 -16.87
C THR A 36 -2.68 -5.61 -17.78
N GLY A 37 -1.97 -4.61 -18.30
CA GLY A 37 -2.56 -3.64 -19.22
C GLY A 37 -3.49 -2.62 -18.55
N GLY A 38 -3.91 -1.63 -19.33
CA GLY A 38 -4.80 -0.58 -18.85
C GLY A 38 -6.26 -1.03 -18.91
N PHE A 39 -7.02 -0.84 -17.83
CA PHE A 39 -8.48 -0.80 -17.95
C PHE A 39 -8.88 0.38 -18.83
N VAL A 40 -10.11 0.25 -19.33
CA VAL A 40 -10.99 1.34 -19.74
C VAL A 40 -11.13 1.47 -21.25
N THR A 41 -11.95 0.60 -21.84
CA THR A 41 -12.97 1.09 -22.76
C THR A 41 -14.23 1.35 -21.94
N SER A 42 -14.56 2.62 -21.67
CA SER A 42 -15.86 2.96 -21.11
C SER A 42 -16.95 2.53 -22.09
N ARG A 43 -17.88 1.67 -21.68
CA ARG A 43 -19.03 1.35 -22.51
C ARG A 43 -20.03 2.49 -22.42
N ARG A 44 -20.47 3.02 -23.56
CA ARG A 44 -21.50 4.06 -23.60
C ARG A 44 -22.79 3.49 -23.01
N GLN A 45 -23.34 4.15 -22.00
CA GLN A 45 -24.67 3.85 -21.48
C GLN A 45 -25.57 5.07 -21.61
N ASP A 46 -26.85 4.80 -21.89
CA ASP A 46 -27.90 5.82 -21.97
C ASP A 46 -28.43 6.24 -20.58
N SER A 47 -27.87 5.68 -19.50
CA SER A 47 -28.19 6.02 -18.10
C SER A 47 -26.91 6.14 -17.27
N MET A 48 -26.94 6.90 -16.17
CA MET A 48 -25.79 7.38 -15.38
C MET A 48 -24.98 6.29 -14.63
N GLY A 49 -24.64 5.18 -15.28
CA GLY A 49 -23.75 4.14 -14.79
C GLY A 49 -22.43 4.12 -15.53
N LEU A 50 -21.31 4.14 -14.79
CA LEU A 50 -20.02 3.73 -15.33
C LEU A 50 -19.92 2.21 -15.20
N TRP A 51 -19.94 1.52 -16.34
CA TRP A 51 -19.68 0.09 -16.41
C TRP A 51 -18.30 -0.15 -17.00
N TRP A 52 -17.61 -1.11 -16.40
CA TRP A 52 -16.24 -1.45 -16.73
C TRP A 52 -16.22 -2.91 -17.18
N ASP A 53 -15.80 -3.15 -18.42
CA ASP A 53 -15.47 -4.49 -18.88
C ASP A 53 -14.04 -4.81 -18.41
N GLN A 54 -13.81 -6.05 -17.99
CA GLN A 54 -12.46 -6.53 -17.76
C GLN A 54 -11.74 -6.61 -19.11
N ALA A 55 -10.87 -5.64 -19.37
CA ALA A 55 -9.84 -5.79 -20.38
C ALA A 55 -8.67 -6.56 -19.72
N ASP A 56 -8.13 -7.55 -20.41
CA ASP A 56 -6.90 -8.27 -20.05
C ASP A 56 -6.94 -9.30 -18.89
N THR A 57 -5.77 -9.94 -18.70
CA THR A 57 -5.55 -11.05 -17.77
C THR A 57 -5.46 -10.57 -16.34
N SER A 58 -6.25 -11.17 -15.45
CA SER A 58 -6.10 -11.01 -13.99
C SER A 58 -4.73 -11.52 -13.57
N VAL A 59 -3.96 -10.67 -12.92
CA VAL A 59 -2.63 -11.00 -12.38
C VAL A 59 -2.81 -11.60 -11.00
N GLU A 60 -3.54 -10.91 -10.14
CA GLU A 60 -3.72 -11.31 -8.76
C GLU A 60 -5.03 -10.73 -8.23
N THR A 61 -5.84 -11.58 -7.59
CA THR A 61 -7.01 -11.16 -6.82
C THR A 61 -6.72 -11.46 -5.36
N PHE A 62 -6.76 -10.43 -4.53
CA PHE A 62 -6.55 -10.58 -3.11
C PHE A 62 -7.86 -10.94 -2.44
N ALA A 63 -7.84 -12.00 -1.63
CA ALA A 63 -8.98 -12.30 -0.77
C ALA A 63 -9.26 -11.08 0.11
N PRO A 64 -10.54 -10.80 0.41
CA PRO A 64 -10.94 -9.77 1.36
C PRO A 64 -10.50 -10.17 2.79
N ALA A 65 -9.20 -10.12 3.07
CA ALA A 65 -8.57 -10.32 4.35
C ALA A 65 -8.33 -8.96 5.05
N PRO A 66 -8.03 -8.94 6.36
CA PRO A 66 -7.44 -7.76 6.99
C PRO A 66 -6.19 -7.31 6.23
N HIS A 67 -5.90 -6.02 6.28
CA HIS A 67 -4.72 -5.47 5.62
C HIS A 67 -3.48 -6.25 6.03
N PRO A 68 -2.57 -6.61 5.09
CA PRO A 68 -1.45 -7.48 5.40
C PRO A 68 -0.41 -6.86 6.35
N MET A 69 -0.60 -5.63 6.85
CA MET A 69 0.43 -4.95 7.64
C MET A 69 0.06 -4.98 9.12
N ALA A 70 1.00 -5.44 9.93
CA ALA A 70 0.94 -5.35 11.38
C ALA A 70 2.08 -4.46 11.89
N PHE A 71 1.83 -3.74 12.98
CA PHE A 71 2.77 -2.78 13.55
C PHE A 71 3.10 -3.16 14.98
N ARG A 72 4.37 -3.01 15.37
CA ARG A 72 4.78 -3.08 16.77
C ARG A 72 5.45 -1.78 17.15
N LEU A 73 4.78 -1.00 17.98
CA LEU A 73 5.31 0.28 18.46
C LEU A 73 6.38 0.06 19.54
N ASP A 74 7.20 1.09 19.76
CA ASP A 74 8.18 1.12 20.84
C ASP A 74 7.54 0.83 22.21
N GLY A 75 8.25 0.06 23.03
CA GLY A 75 7.79 -0.39 24.34
C GLY A 75 6.60 -1.35 24.34
N LYS A 76 6.12 -1.80 23.17
CA LYS A 76 5.02 -2.78 23.06
C LYS A 76 5.57 -4.15 22.64
N SER A 77 5.15 -5.20 23.36
CA SER A 77 5.45 -6.59 23.01
C SER A 77 4.64 -7.07 21.81
N ASP A 78 3.41 -6.58 21.71
CA ASP A 78 2.39 -7.17 20.84
C ASP A 78 2.33 -6.46 19.49
N TRP A 79 2.14 -7.27 18.45
CA TRP A 79 1.77 -6.78 17.12
C TRP A 79 0.33 -6.29 17.16
N GLN A 80 0.11 -5.13 16.55
CA GLN A 80 -1.16 -4.45 16.49
C GLN A 80 -1.60 -4.31 15.04
N ASP A 81 -2.86 -4.63 14.79
CA ASP A 81 -3.57 -4.13 13.63
C ASP A 81 -3.79 -2.62 13.77
N PHE A 82 -4.04 -1.95 12.66
CA PHE A 82 -4.45 -0.54 12.69
C PHE A 82 -5.97 -0.41 12.75
N GLU A 83 -6.44 0.73 13.23
CA GLU A 83 -7.87 1.02 13.26
C GLU A 83 -8.47 1.05 11.85
N PRO A 84 -9.56 0.34 11.54
CA PRO A 84 -10.18 0.36 10.23
C PRO A 84 -10.67 1.75 9.79
N PRO A 85 -10.52 2.14 8.51
CA PRO A 85 -11.10 3.39 7.98
C PRO A 85 -12.58 3.59 8.28
N THR A 86 -13.34 2.49 8.36
CA THR A 86 -14.80 2.51 8.59
C THR A 86 -15.20 2.93 9.99
N THR A 87 -14.30 2.80 10.97
CA THR A 87 -14.53 3.19 12.37
C THR A 87 -13.69 4.37 12.81
N SER A 88 -12.70 4.76 12.00
CA SER A 88 -11.74 5.80 12.32
C SER A 88 -12.25 7.21 12.04
N ASP A 89 -11.76 8.18 12.80
CA ASP A 89 -12.08 9.59 12.56
C ASP A 89 -11.53 10.03 11.19
N PRO A 90 -12.36 10.61 10.30
CA PRO A 90 -11.95 10.90 8.92
C PRO A 90 -10.87 11.98 8.80
N ASN A 91 -10.68 12.80 9.84
CA ASN A 91 -9.75 13.93 9.85
C ASN A 91 -8.41 13.56 10.48
N THR A 92 -8.43 12.70 11.49
CA THR A 92 -7.28 12.42 12.36
C THR A 92 -6.82 10.96 12.30
N GLY A 93 -7.68 10.06 11.85
CA GLY A 93 -7.48 8.62 11.88
C GLY A 93 -7.02 7.99 10.56
N THR A 94 -7.25 6.69 10.46
CA THR A 94 -6.92 5.84 9.31
C THR A 94 -7.71 6.25 8.08
N ARG A 95 -7.04 6.47 6.94
CA ARG A 95 -7.69 6.98 5.72
C ARG A 95 -6.84 6.82 4.47
N PHE A 96 -7.51 6.66 3.33
CA PHE A 96 -6.92 6.82 2.01
C PHE A 96 -6.72 8.31 1.66
N ASP A 97 -5.49 8.71 1.38
CA ASP A 97 -5.12 10.09 1.09
C ASP A 97 -5.09 10.38 -0.42
N GLY A 98 -4.85 9.38 -1.26
CA GLY A 98 -4.90 9.51 -2.71
C GLY A 98 -3.91 8.62 -3.43
N TYR A 99 -3.71 8.88 -4.71
CA TYR A 99 -2.80 8.11 -5.56
C TYR A 99 -2.04 9.02 -6.54
N GLN A 100 -0.95 8.49 -7.09
CA GLN A 100 -0.19 9.09 -8.17
C GLN A 100 0.11 8.02 -9.22
N VAL A 101 -0.30 8.27 -10.46
CA VAL A 101 -0.03 7.38 -11.59
C VAL A 101 1.35 7.70 -12.16
N GLY A 102 2.21 6.69 -12.25
CA GLY A 102 3.45 6.73 -13.02
C GLY A 102 3.36 5.86 -14.26
N THR A 103 4.41 5.85 -15.08
CA THR A 103 4.47 5.05 -16.31
C THR A 103 4.34 3.55 -16.04
N ALA A 104 5.12 3.02 -15.09
CA ALA A 104 5.19 1.57 -14.84
C ALA A 104 4.55 1.12 -13.51
N ALA A 105 4.05 2.06 -12.71
CA ALA A 105 3.54 1.77 -11.37
C ALA A 105 2.50 2.81 -10.95
N VAL A 106 1.64 2.43 -10.01
CA VAL A 106 0.80 3.37 -9.26
C VAL A 106 1.32 3.50 -7.83
N ARG A 107 1.44 4.72 -7.35
CA ARG A 107 1.72 5.01 -5.94
C ARG A 107 0.41 5.30 -5.21
N LEU A 108 0.07 4.46 -4.25
CA LEU A 108 -1.04 4.66 -3.32
C LEU A 108 -0.50 5.37 -2.07
N ARG A 109 -1.27 6.31 -1.52
CA ARG A 109 -0.94 7.01 -0.28
C ARG A 109 -2.11 6.92 0.67
N TYR A 110 -1.81 6.47 1.88
CA TYR A 110 -2.79 6.36 2.94
C TYR A 110 -2.10 6.51 4.30
N ARG A 111 -2.91 6.74 5.32
CA ARG A 111 -2.47 6.87 6.70
C ARG A 111 -3.18 5.82 7.55
N VAL A 112 -2.47 5.28 8.52
CA VAL A 112 -3.00 4.31 9.48
C VAL A 112 -2.81 4.82 10.90
N LEU A 113 -3.82 4.64 11.74
CA LEU A 113 -3.76 4.93 13.17
C LEU A 113 -3.44 3.65 13.94
N VAL A 114 -2.28 3.65 14.61
CA VAL A 114 -1.79 2.51 15.41
C VAL A 114 -1.45 3.04 16.80
N GLY A 115 -2.10 2.51 17.85
CA GLY A 115 -1.82 2.93 19.23
C GLY A 115 -1.91 4.44 19.45
N GLY A 116 -2.84 5.12 18.76
CA GLY A 116 -3.00 6.59 18.80
C GLY A 116 -1.96 7.39 18.00
N ARG A 117 -1.06 6.73 17.26
CA ARG A 117 -0.07 7.36 16.38
C ARG A 117 -0.47 7.21 14.92
N ARG A 118 -0.35 8.31 14.17
CA ARG A 118 -0.60 8.33 12.73
C ARG A 118 0.69 8.03 11.97
N ILE A 119 0.66 6.95 11.20
CA ILE A 119 1.76 6.51 10.34
C ILE A 119 1.33 6.73 8.89
N GLY A 120 2.12 7.46 8.12
CA GLY A 120 1.90 7.62 6.69
C GLY A 120 2.51 6.45 5.92
N VAL A 121 1.75 5.89 4.99
CA VAL A 121 2.13 4.76 4.15
C VAL A 121 2.08 5.19 2.69
N SER A 122 3.14 4.89 1.95
CA SER A 122 3.17 4.97 0.50
C SER A 122 3.47 3.60 -0.06
N GLU A 123 2.59 3.11 -0.92
CA GLU A 123 2.68 1.79 -1.53
C GLU A 123 2.81 1.96 -3.05
N ASP A 124 3.96 1.61 -3.63
CA ASP A 124 4.12 1.52 -5.07
C ASP A 124 3.72 0.13 -5.53
N VAL A 125 2.75 0.03 -6.46
CA VAL A 125 2.26 -1.23 -7.02
C VAL A 125 2.57 -1.25 -8.51
N ARG A 126 3.23 -2.31 -8.98
CA ARG A 126 3.52 -2.53 -10.40
C ARG A 126 3.26 -3.98 -10.80
N VAL A 127 2.90 -4.16 -12.07
CA VAL A 127 2.88 -5.48 -12.69
C VAL A 127 4.32 -5.87 -13.05
N GLU A 128 4.70 -7.10 -12.76
CA GLU A 128 5.98 -7.66 -13.17
C GLU A 128 5.77 -8.88 -14.08
N ARG A 129 6.54 -8.89 -15.18
CA ARG A 129 6.62 -9.99 -16.14
C ARG A 129 8.06 -10.50 -16.16
N ARG A 130 8.25 -11.76 -15.82
CA ARG A 130 9.49 -12.53 -15.92
C ARG A 130 9.23 -13.75 -16.79
N HIS A 131 10.28 -14.43 -17.26
CA HIS A 131 10.19 -15.51 -18.26
C HIS A 131 9.06 -16.52 -18.00
N ASP A 132 8.89 -16.95 -16.74
CA ASP A 132 7.86 -17.92 -16.32
C ASP A 132 6.95 -17.41 -15.20
N TRP A 133 6.92 -16.10 -14.96
CA TRP A 133 6.15 -15.52 -13.86
C TRP A 133 5.50 -14.21 -14.26
N LEU A 134 4.18 -14.16 -14.07
CA LEU A 134 3.38 -12.95 -14.14
C LEU A 134 2.83 -12.69 -12.74
N GLY A 135 3.11 -11.52 -12.19
CA GLY A 135 2.67 -11.14 -10.85
C GLY A 135 2.71 -9.65 -10.63
N CYS A 136 2.68 -9.25 -9.36
CA CYS A 136 2.85 -7.85 -8.97
C CYS A 136 4.01 -7.70 -7.98
N ALA A 137 4.64 -6.53 -8.01
CA ALA A 137 5.55 -6.08 -6.97
C ALA A 137 4.93 -4.91 -6.21
N ARG A 138 5.13 -4.92 -4.90
CA ARG A 138 4.58 -3.94 -3.96
C ARG A 138 5.70 -3.42 -3.08
N ASP A 139 6.03 -2.14 -3.21
CA ASP A 139 7.05 -1.49 -2.39
C ASP A 139 6.39 -0.56 -1.36
N PHE A 140 6.64 -0.80 -0.07
CA PHE A 140 6.06 -0.01 1.02
C PHE A 140 7.09 0.96 1.60
N ARG A 141 6.69 2.23 1.78
CA ARG A 141 7.46 3.26 2.50
C ARG A 141 6.62 3.83 3.62
N PHE A 142 7.25 4.05 4.77
CA PHE A 142 6.60 4.51 5.98
C PHE A 142 7.16 5.86 6.42
N THR A 143 6.29 6.72 6.93
CA THR A 143 6.62 8.03 7.51
C THR A 143 5.92 8.19 8.85
N GLY A 144 6.56 8.88 9.80
CA GLY A 144 6.02 9.01 11.16
C GLY A 144 6.08 7.73 11.99
N LEU A 145 6.82 6.71 11.54
CA LEU A 145 7.09 5.51 12.33
C LEU A 145 8.08 5.89 13.46
N PRO A 146 7.75 5.62 14.74
CA PRO A 146 8.64 5.92 15.86
C PRO A 146 9.98 5.20 15.75
N ALA A 147 11.01 5.72 16.43
CA ALA A 147 12.23 4.97 16.66
C ALA A 147 11.89 3.59 17.25
N GLU A 148 12.62 2.55 16.80
CA GLU A 148 12.46 1.16 17.24
C GLU A 148 11.14 0.46 16.91
N ALA A 149 10.14 1.18 16.40
CA ALA A 149 8.92 0.56 15.90
C ALA A 149 9.22 -0.33 14.70
N ARG A 150 8.45 -1.41 14.59
CA ARG A 150 8.59 -2.43 13.56
C ARG A 150 7.30 -2.56 12.77
N VAL A 151 7.43 -2.94 11.51
CA VAL A 151 6.30 -3.30 10.66
C VAL A 151 6.57 -4.70 10.12
N ALA A 152 5.52 -5.50 10.05
CA ALA A 152 5.53 -6.81 9.41
C ALA A 152 4.47 -6.84 8.32
N VAL A 153 4.73 -7.60 7.26
CA VAL A 153 3.77 -7.90 6.21
C VAL A 153 3.43 -9.38 6.31
N ALA A 154 2.17 -9.70 6.60
CA ALA A 154 1.66 -11.05 6.55
C ALA A 154 1.56 -11.48 5.08
N LEU A 155 2.21 -12.59 4.75
CA LEU A 155 2.05 -13.24 3.45
C LEU A 155 0.97 -14.32 3.54
N PRO A 156 0.27 -14.61 2.44
CA PRO A 156 -0.61 -15.77 2.37
C PRO A 156 0.15 -17.06 2.76
N PRO A 157 -0.51 -18.06 3.39
CA PRO A 157 0.17 -19.30 3.82
C PRO A 157 0.88 -20.07 2.71
N ALA A 158 0.48 -19.87 1.44
CA ALA A 158 1.07 -20.51 0.27
C ALA A 158 2.19 -19.69 -0.39
N ALA A 159 2.49 -18.49 0.11
CA ALA A 159 3.49 -17.62 -0.50
C ALA A 159 4.90 -18.02 -0.06
N VAL A 160 5.76 -18.31 -1.03
CA VAL A 160 7.20 -18.49 -0.80
C VAL A 160 7.86 -17.11 -0.87
N PRO A 161 8.44 -16.59 0.21
CA PRO A 161 9.13 -15.31 0.17
C PRO A 161 10.38 -15.42 -0.69
N HIS A 162 10.41 -14.72 -1.83
CA HIS A 162 11.64 -14.45 -2.56
C HIS A 162 12.24 -13.16 -2.00
N LEU A 163 13.20 -13.30 -1.09
CA LEU A 163 13.99 -12.19 -0.57
C LEU A 163 15.09 -11.86 -1.57
N ASP A 164 15.35 -10.58 -1.82
CA ASP A 164 16.52 -10.15 -2.57
C ASP A 164 17.81 -10.34 -1.75
N ASP A 165 18.97 -10.20 -2.41
CA ASP A 165 20.30 -10.50 -1.87
C ASP A 165 20.71 -9.69 -0.62
N THR A 166 19.85 -8.83 -0.08
CA THR A 166 20.09 -8.08 1.17
C THR A 166 19.48 -8.72 2.42
N GLY A 167 18.65 -9.77 2.29
CA GLY A 167 17.86 -10.29 3.41
C GLY A 167 18.01 -11.79 3.67
N THR A 168 18.83 -12.17 4.67
CA THR A 168 18.84 -13.55 5.19
C THR A 168 17.54 -13.85 5.95
N PRO A 169 16.73 -14.85 5.55
CA PRO A 169 15.57 -15.27 6.33
C PRO A 169 16.04 -15.99 7.60
N ARG A 170 15.51 -15.59 8.76
CA ARG A 170 15.69 -16.32 10.02
C ARG A 170 14.50 -17.26 10.19
N ALA A 171 14.77 -18.55 10.33
CA ALA A 171 13.73 -19.56 10.54
C ALA A 171 12.88 -19.21 11.78
N THR A 172 11.56 -19.13 11.59
CA THR A 172 10.57 -18.96 12.67
C THR A 172 9.63 -20.15 12.73
N PRO A 173 9.17 -20.56 13.92
CA PRO A 173 8.34 -21.75 14.13
C PRO A 173 6.86 -21.57 13.72
N ASN A 174 6.53 -20.53 12.95
CA ASN A 174 5.18 -20.32 12.41
C ASN A 174 5.25 -20.28 10.88
N PRO A 175 4.76 -21.32 10.17
CA PRO A 175 4.88 -21.46 8.72
C PRO A 175 4.00 -20.49 7.92
N ALA A 176 3.12 -19.70 8.57
CA ALA A 176 2.16 -18.82 7.88
C ALA A 176 2.54 -17.32 7.86
N ALA A 177 3.72 -16.93 8.35
CA ALA A 177 4.15 -15.53 8.35
C ALA A 177 5.60 -15.40 7.87
N ALA A 178 5.80 -14.81 6.69
CA ALA A 178 7.13 -14.34 6.30
C ALA A 178 7.34 -12.94 6.86
N PHE A 179 8.37 -12.78 7.68
CA PHE A 179 8.73 -11.49 8.27
C PHE A 179 9.70 -10.76 7.34
N LEU A 180 9.22 -9.75 6.63
CA LEU A 180 10.10 -8.84 5.90
C LEU A 180 10.80 -7.90 6.90
N ARG A 181 12.13 -7.97 6.95
CA ARG A 181 12.93 -6.99 7.69
C ARG A 181 13.07 -5.74 6.82
N LEU A 182 12.32 -4.70 7.16
CA LEU A 182 12.42 -3.41 6.50
C LEU A 182 13.77 -2.75 6.82
N THR A 183 14.52 -2.38 5.79
CA THR A 183 15.63 -1.43 5.92
C THR A 183 15.04 -0.04 5.95
N SER A 184 15.14 0.64 7.09
CA SER A 184 14.88 2.07 7.16
C SER A 184 15.86 2.79 6.25
N GLY A 185 15.39 3.29 5.10
CA GLY A 185 16.14 4.29 4.35
C GLY A 185 16.14 5.58 5.17
N THR A 186 17.27 5.93 5.77
CA THR A 186 17.49 7.29 6.22
C THR A 186 17.45 8.17 4.97
N THR A 187 16.37 8.94 4.81
CA THR A 187 16.39 10.07 3.88
C THR A 187 17.40 11.06 4.44
N THR A 188 18.67 10.93 4.04
CA THR A 188 19.62 12.02 4.16
C THR A 188 18.99 13.20 3.43
N GLY A 189 18.73 14.28 4.15
CA GLY A 189 18.18 15.51 3.59
C GLY A 189 18.99 15.99 2.38
N PRO A 190 18.42 16.90 1.57
CA PRO A 190 19.12 17.41 0.40
C PRO A 190 20.49 17.99 0.82
N PRO A 191 21.55 17.81 0.00
CA PRO A 191 22.86 18.37 0.31
C PRO A 191 22.73 19.89 0.48
N ASP A 192 23.16 20.37 1.64
CA ASP A 192 23.22 21.78 1.97
C ASP A 192 24.19 22.48 0.99
N ARG A 193 23.65 23.12 -0.05
CA ARG A 193 24.41 23.90 -1.03
C ARG A 193 24.77 25.29 -0.50
N ARG A 194 25.31 25.37 0.73
CA ARG A 194 25.72 26.64 1.35
C ARG A 194 27.09 26.59 2.02
N GLN A 195 28.09 25.95 1.42
CA GLN A 195 29.49 26.27 1.71
C GLN A 195 30.32 26.10 0.44
N ASP A 196 30.30 27.12 -0.42
CA ASP A 196 31.37 27.41 -1.39
C ASP A 196 31.09 28.77 -2.05
N ARG A 197 31.29 29.84 -1.26
CA ARG A 197 31.54 31.18 -1.78
C ARG A 197 32.01 32.06 -0.62
N LEU A 198 33.31 31.99 -0.36
CA LEU A 198 34.14 33.06 0.21
C LEU A 198 35.55 32.48 0.32
N GLN A 199 36.31 32.55 -0.77
CA GLN A 199 37.76 32.76 -0.85
C GLN A 199 38.13 32.70 -2.34
N GLN A 200 37.97 33.84 -3.00
CA GLN A 200 38.77 34.32 -4.13
C GLN A 200 38.32 35.75 -4.44
#